data_AF-R1DYH8-F1
#
_entry.id   AF-R1DYH8-F1
#
_cell.length_a   1.000
_cell.length_b   1.000
_cell.length_c   1.000
_cell.angle_alpha   90.00
_cell.angle_beta   90.00
_cell.angle_gamma   90.00
#
_symmetry.space_group_name_H-M   'P 1'
#
loop_
_entity.id
_entity.type
_entity.pdbx_description
1 polymer ?
#
loop_
_entity_poly.entity_id
_entity_poly.type
_entity_poly.pdbx_seq_one_letter_code
_entity_poly.pdbx_strand_id
1 'polypeptide(L)'
;MLSLLPLLVHGLRAPLPQRVASRSAVPMMQDALEQASASADAFYSMLGDLQPPASLASLKDAIASGDLKKVRVAQYNLLIDQTLLYDVEGEGEGATLVPTAAKMEQDDPLTKEKMRYAYSYGIKMFMADMIEQEALQAVVMEKLAGKVGLDGAGLDQWLDMPAVV
;
A
#
# COMPACT_ATOMS: atom_id res chain seq x y z
N MET A 1 -56.23 -52.49 3.70
CA MET A 1 -55.02 -52.10 2.94
C MET A 1 -54.92 -50.58 3.04
N LEU A 2 -54.00 -50.05 3.85
CA LEU A 2 -52.71 -49.46 3.40
C LEU A 2 -52.97 -48.39 2.32
N SER A 3 -52.64 -47.10 2.45
CA SER A 3 -51.47 -46.49 3.09
C SER A 3 -51.53 -44.95 3.00
N LEU A 4 -50.93 -44.25 3.98
CA LEU A 4 -50.09 -43.02 3.91
C LEU A 4 -50.64 -41.75 3.19
N LEU A 5 -50.50 -40.49 3.61
CA LEU A 5 -49.89 -39.71 4.71
C LEU A 5 -50.34 -38.25 4.46
N PRO A 6 -50.42 -37.37 5.48
CA PRO A 6 -50.57 -35.92 5.28
C PRO A 6 -49.18 -35.27 5.19
N LEU A 7 -48.98 -34.30 4.29
CA LEU A 7 -47.77 -33.49 4.23
C LEU A 7 -48.12 -32.00 4.14
N LEU A 8 -47.59 -31.27 5.14
CA LEU A 8 -47.21 -29.85 5.14
C LEU A 8 -48.38 -28.86 5.11
N VAL A 9 -48.41 -27.81 5.93
CA VAL A 9 -47.36 -26.79 6.05
C VAL A 9 -47.33 -26.26 7.49
N HIS A 10 -46.24 -26.54 8.21
CA HIS A 10 -45.86 -25.73 9.37
C HIS A 10 -45.27 -24.42 8.85
N GLY A 11 -45.83 -23.30 9.30
CA GLY A 11 -45.33 -21.96 9.00
C GLY A 11 -43.93 -21.74 9.57
N LEU A 12 -42.91 -21.89 8.73
CA LEU A 12 -41.58 -21.34 8.97
C LEU A 12 -41.60 -19.87 8.57
N ARG A 13 -41.79 -19.00 9.55
CA ARG A 13 -41.56 -17.56 9.42
C ARG A 13 -40.06 -17.36 9.15
N ALA A 14 -39.70 -16.99 7.93
CA ALA A 14 -38.33 -16.65 7.58
C ALA A 14 -37.81 -15.54 8.52
N PRO A 15 -36.59 -15.64 9.05
CA PRO A 15 -36.00 -14.54 9.81
C PRO A 15 -35.79 -13.35 8.86
N LEU A 16 -36.28 -12.17 9.28
CA LEU A 16 -36.06 -10.93 8.54
C LEU A 16 -34.55 -10.71 8.37
N PRO A 17 -34.09 -10.20 7.21
CA PRO A 17 -32.68 -9.88 7.02
C PRO A 17 -32.28 -8.82 8.05
N GLN A 18 -31.35 -9.17 8.94
CA GLN A 18 -30.65 -8.19 9.75
C GLN A 18 -29.96 -7.22 8.79
N ARG A 19 -30.47 -5.99 8.70
CA ARG A 19 -29.70 -4.88 8.15
C ARG A 19 -28.48 -4.73 9.04
N VAL A 20 -27.35 -5.27 8.58
CA VAL A 20 -26.04 -4.91 9.10
C VAL A 20 -25.97 -3.40 8.95
N ALA A 21 -25.99 -2.67 10.07
CA ALA A 21 -25.83 -1.23 10.05
C ALA A 21 -24.52 -0.94 9.31
N SER A 22 -24.61 -0.26 8.17
CA SER A 22 -23.46 0.30 7.49
C SER A 22 -22.74 1.17 8.51
N ARG A 23 -21.57 0.72 9.00
CA ARG A 23 -20.65 1.61 9.71
C ARG A 23 -20.49 2.83 8.81
N SER A 24 -20.74 4.01 9.37
CA SER A 24 -20.65 5.25 8.60
C SER A 24 -19.27 5.32 7.93
N ALA A 25 -19.22 5.61 6.63
CA ALA A 25 -17.97 5.69 5.87
C ALA A 25 -17.09 6.89 6.29
N VAL A 26 -17.68 7.89 6.95
CA VAL A 26 -17.03 9.14 7.33
C VAL A 26 -15.99 8.95 8.46
N PRO A 27 -16.29 8.26 9.59
CA PRO A 27 -15.29 7.91 10.60
C PRO A 27 -14.07 7.17 10.03
N MET A 28 -14.28 6.17 9.18
CA MET A 28 -13.17 5.36 8.61
C MET A 28 -12.23 6.18 7.72
N MET A 29 -12.76 7.19 7.03
CA MET A 29 -11.98 8.09 6.19
C MET A 29 -11.13 9.04 7.03
N GLN A 30 -11.69 9.61 8.10
CA GLN A 30 -10.95 10.48 9.02
C GLN A 30 -9.81 9.72 9.71
N ASP A 31 -10.09 8.53 10.24
CA ASP A 31 -9.09 7.67 10.86
C ASP A 31 -7.92 7.37 9.90
N ALA A 32 -8.23 7.11 8.62
CA ALA A 32 -7.22 6.85 7.60
C ALA A 32 -6.34 8.07 7.28
N LEU A 33 -6.92 9.28 7.28
CA LEU A 33 -6.18 10.52 7.07
C LEU A 33 -5.30 10.86 8.29
N GLU A 34 -5.81 10.65 9.51
CA GLU A 34 -5.03 10.81 10.74
C GLU A 34 -3.85 9.84 10.78
N GLN A 35 -4.08 8.57 10.43
CA GLN A 35 -3.01 7.57 10.32
C GLN A 35 -1.96 7.96 9.28
N ALA A 36 -2.38 8.49 8.12
CA ALA A 36 -1.46 8.97 7.10
C ALA A 36 -0.62 10.17 7.60
N SER A 37 -1.24 11.11 8.32
CA SER A 37 -0.54 12.24 8.93
C SER A 37 0.50 11.76 9.95
N ALA A 38 0.10 10.87 10.87
CA ALA A 38 1.01 10.32 11.87
C ALA A 38 2.19 9.57 11.24
N SER A 39 1.96 8.85 10.13
CA SER A 39 3.02 8.16 9.39
C SER A 39 4.01 9.16 8.74
N ALA A 40 3.50 10.26 8.17
CA ALA A 40 4.31 11.30 7.57
C ALA A 40 5.17 12.02 8.63
N ASP A 41 4.61 12.29 9.80
CA ASP A 41 5.32 12.93 10.91
C ASP A 41 6.37 12.00 11.52
N ALA A 42 6.07 10.70 11.66
CA ALA A 42 7.04 9.70 12.10
C ALA A 42 8.22 9.60 11.13
N PHE A 43 7.96 9.51 9.83
CA PHE A 43 9.03 9.52 8.82
C PHE A 43 9.87 10.80 8.88
N TYR A 44 9.22 11.97 9.01
CA TYR A 44 9.92 13.24 9.15
C TYR A 44 10.81 13.30 10.40
N SER A 45 10.34 12.76 11.52
CA SER A 45 11.13 12.68 12.75
C SER A 45 12.36 11.78 12.59
N MET A 46 12.26 10.68 11.84
CA MET A 46 13.38 9.76 11.62
C MET A 46 14.44 10.32 10.65
N LEU A 47 14.09 11.27 9.79
CA LEU A 47 15.03 11.87 8.81
C LEU A 47 16.19 12.62 9.47
N GLY A 48 15.99 13.25 10.63
CA GLY A 48 16.98 14.12 11.25
C GLY A 48 17.38 15.26 10.30
N ASP A 49 18.68 15.37 10.01
CA ASP A 49 19.25 16.41 9.13
C ASP A 49 19.23 16.05 7.63
N LEU A 50 18.70 14.88 7.26
CA LEU A 50 18.64 14.45 5.86
C LEU A 50 17.60 15.25 5.07
N GLN A 51 17.90 15.47 3.79
CA GLN A 51 16.98 16.12 2.87
C GLN A 51 15.71 15.27 2.71
N PRO A 52 14.51 15.82 2.96
CA PRO A 52 13.26 15.08 2.76
C PRO A 52 13.02 14.78 1.27
N PRO A 53 12.49 13.59 0.93
CA PRO A 53 12.11 13.28 -0.43
C PRO A 53 10.86 14.09 -0.85
N ALA A 54 10.73 14.38 -2.14
CA ALA A 54 9.59 15.14 -2.67
C ALA A 54 8.23 14.46 -2.39
N SER A 55 8.22 13.13 -2.32
CA SER A 55 7.03 12.33 -1.97
C SER A 55 6.46 12.65 -0.59
N LEU A 56 7.28 13.11 0.37
CA LEU A 56 6.77 13.53 1.68
C LEU A 56 5.90 14.79 1.57
N ALA A 57 6.32 15.76 0.75
CA ALA A 57 5.51 16.95 0.49
C ALA A 57 4.23 16.57 -0.26
N SER A 58 4.33 15.71 -1.28
CA SER A 58 3.16 15.22 -2.01
C SER A 58 2.16 14.47 -1.12
N LEU A 59 2.63 13.72 -0.11
CA LEU A 59 1.75 13.08 0.87
C LEU A 59 1.03 14.12 1.74
N LYS A 60 1.74 15.13 2.23
CA LYS A 60 1.12 16.22 3.02
C LYS A 60 0.05 16.97 2.22
N ASP A 61 0.32 17.27 0.96
CA ASP A 61 -0.65 17.92 0.06
C ASP A 61 -1.87 17.02 -0.21
N ALA A 62 -1.65 15.72 -0.41
CA ALA A 62 -2.74 14.75 -0.60
C ALA A 62 -3.62 14.66 0.65
N ILE A 63 -3.02 14.62 1.85
CA ILE A 63 -3.76 14.62 3.13
C ILE A 63 -4.60 15.90 3.25
N ALA A 64 -4.02 17.06 2.95
CA ALA A 64 -4.73 18.34 3.00
C ALA A 64 -5.91 18.41 2.02
N SER A 65 -5.82 17.71 0.89
CA SER A 65 -6.93 17.62 -0.08
C SER A 65 -8.11 16.78 0.41
N GLY A 66 -7.91 15.91 1.40
CA GLY A 66 -8.89 14.94 1.88
C GLY A 66 -9.19 13.80 0.90
N ASP A 67 -8.55 13.74 -0.26
CA ASP A 67 -8.78 12.67 -1.25
C ASP A 67 -8.00 11.40 -0.86
N LEU A 68 -8.71 10.42 -0.29
CA LEU A 68 -8.09 9.20 0.21
C LEU A 68 -7.36 8.42 -0.91
N LYS A 69 -7.84 8.45 -2.16
CA LYS A 69 -7.17 7.74 -3.26
C LYS A 69 -5.80 8.37 -3.54
N LYS A 70 -5.73 9.71 -3.57
CA LYS A 70 -4.46 10.44 -3.70
C LYS A 70 -3.54 10.17 -2.52
N VAL A 71 -4.08 10.10 -1.30
CA VAL A 71 -3.30 9.75 -0.10
C VAL A 71 -2.67 8.38 -0.23
N ARG A 72 -3.42 7.35 -0.68
CA ARG A 72 -2.86 6.00 -0.83
C ARG A 72 -1.73 5.95 -1.86
N VAL A 73 -1.90 6.62 -3.00
CA VAL A 73 -0.84 6.72 -4.02
C VAL A 73 0.38 7.47 -3.48
N ALA A 74 0.19 8.57 -2.74
CA ALA A 74 1.28 9.33 -2.15
C ALA A 74 2.01 8.56 -1.03
N GLN A 75 1.28 7.78 -0.21
CA GLN A 75 1.87 6.87 0.78
C GLN A 75 2.75 5.83 0.10
N TYR A 76 2.32 5.27 -1.03
CA TYR A 76 3.12 4.31 -1.75
C TYR A 76 4.40 4.93 -2.34
N ASN A 77 4.30 6.13 -2.93
CA ASN A 77 5.47 6.88 -3.40
C ASN A 77 6.46 7.18 -2.26
N LEU A 78 5.97 7.59 -1.09
CA LEU A 78 6.84 7.82 0.07
C LEU A 78 7.51 6.53 0.55
N LEU A 79 6.79 5.40 0.55
CA LEU A 79 7.38 4.10 0.89
C LEU A 79 8.47 3.69 -0.09
N ILE A 80 8.27 3.92 -1.39
CA ILE A 80 9.31 3.67 -2.41
C ILE A 80 10.53 4.55 -2.12
N ASP A 81 10.36 5.85 -1.94
CA ASP A 81 11.47 6.76 -1.65
C ASP A 81 12.18 6.39 -0.34
N GLN A 82 11.43 6.09 0.71
CA GLN A 82 11.99 5.60 1.97
C GLN A 82 12.87 4.38 1.74
N THR A 83 12.36 3.38 1.01
CA THR A 83 13.03 2.11 0.76
C THR A 83 14.28 2.28 -0.11
N LEU A 84 14.21 3.13 -1.13
CA LEU A 84 15.27 3.26 -2.14
C LEU A 84 16.32 4.31 -1.81
N LEU A 85 16.02 5.29 -0.95
CA LEU A 85 16.94 6.39 -0.64
C LEU A 85 17.58 6.24 0.74
N TYR A 86 16.96 5.47 1.65
CA TYR A 86 17.40 5.39 3.03
C TYR A 86 17.49 3.96 3.54
N ASP A 87 18.36 3.76 4.52
CA ASP A 87 18.40 2.60 5.41
C ASP A 87 18.01 3.04 6.83
N VAL A 88 17.52 2.10 7.63
CA VAL A 88 17.18 2.35 9.03
C VAL A 88 18.36 1.92 9.90
N GLU A 89 18.86 2.83 10.72
CA GLU A 89 19.87 2.56 11.74
C GLU A 89 19.23 2.65 13.13
N GLY A 90 19.61 1.73 14.02
CA GLY A 90 19.03 1.61 15.36
C GLY A 90 17.71 0.82 15.40
N GLU A 91 17.10 0.77 16.58
CA GLU A 91 15.86 0.03 16.82
C GLU A 91 14.87 0.84 17.66
N GLY A 92 13.57 0.63 17.43
CA GLY A 92 12.50 1.24 18.22
C GLY A 92 12.44 2.76 18.10
N GLU A 93 12.23 3.44 19.23
CA GLU A 93 12.03 4.90 19.30
C GLU A 93 13.30 5.71 18.97
N GLY A 94 14.47 5.07 18.91
CA GLY A 94 15.74 5.71 18.54
C GLY A 94 16.15 5.50 17.09
N ALA A 95 15.30 4.88 16.26
CA ALA A 95 15.64 4.57 14.88
C ALA A 95 15.74 5.84 14.03
N THR A 96 16.82 5.97 13.28
CA THR A 96 17.07 7.10 12.36
C THR A 96 17.26 6.61 10.95
N LEU A 97 17.01 7.48 9.98
CA LEU A 97 17.33 7.22 8.58
C LEU A 97 18.76 7.64 8.29
N VAL A 98 19.45 6.80 7.53
CA VAL A 98 20.75 7.11 6.91
C VAL A 98 20.63 6.93 5.41
N PRO A 99 21.45 7.59 4.57
CA PRO A 99 21.44 7.35 3.13
C PRO A 99 21.68 5.87 2.82
N THR A 100 20.97 5.33 1.84
CA THR A 100 21.07 3.90 1.53
C THR A 100 22.47 3.50 1.05
N ALA A 101 22.90 2.30 1.42
CA ALA A 101 24.10 1.67 0.88
C ALA A 101 23.90 1.06 -0.52
N ALA A 102 22.65 0.85 -0.95
CA ALA A 102 22.34 0.26 -2.24
C ALA A 102 22.66 1.20 -3.40
N LYS A 103 23.23 0.67 -4.49
CA LYS A 103 23.74 1.48 -5.62
C LYS A 103 22.66 1.89 -6.61
N MET A 104 21.48 1.27 -6.52
CA MET A 104 20.40 1.39 -7.50
C MET A 104 20.79 0.88 -8.90
N GLU A 105 21.57 -0.21 -8.94
CA GLU A 105 22.03 -0.90 -10.16
C GLU A 105 21.46 -2.33 -10.20
N GLN A 106 21.25 -2.90 -11.39
CA GLN A 106 20.60 -4.22 -11.55
C GLN A 106 21.39 -5.39 -10.95
N ASP A 107 22.72 -5.27 -10.90
CA ASP A 107 23.64 -6.28 -10.40
C ASP A 107 23.93 -6.14 -8.90
N ASP A 108 23.45 -5.07 -8.26
CA ASP A 108 23.52 -4.89 -6.82
C ASP A 108 22.42 -5.72 -6.11
N PRO A 109 22.79 -6.73 -5.29
CA PRO A 109 21.81 -7.57 -4.60
C PRO A 109 20.88 -6.78 -3.68
N LEU A 110 21.39 -5.72 -3.03
CA LEU A 110 20.58 -4.88 -2.13
C LEU A 110 19.53 -4.09 -2.91
N THR A 111 19.87 -3.63 -4.11
CA THR A 111 18.90 -2.98 -5.01
C THR A 111 17.78 -3.94 -5.37
N LYS A 112 18.09 -5.18 -5.77
CA LYS A 112 17.05 -6.19 -6.08
C LYS A 112 16.17 -6.50 -4.87
N GLU A 113 16.72 -6.60 -3.67
CA GLU A 113 15.96 -6.83 -2.44
C GLU A 113 15.00 -5.67 -2.14
N LYS A 114 15.50 -4.44 -2.14
CA LYS A 114 14.70 -3.22 -1.91
C LYS A 114 13.61 -3.03 -2.95
N MET A 115 13.92 -3.25 -4.22
CA MET A 115 12.94 -3.21 -5.32
C MET A 115 11.86 -4.27 -5.12
N ARG A 116 12.23 -5.51 -4.76
CA ARG A 116 11.26 -6.58 -4.47
C ARG A 116 10.35 -6.21 -3.31
N TYR A 117 10.88 -5.62 -2.24
CA TYR A 117 10.09 -5.17 -1.11
C TYR A 117 9.07 -4.09 -1.52
N ALA A 118 9.53 -3.03 -2.20
CA ALA A 118 8.68 -1.93 -2.64
C ALA A 118 7.59 -2.39 -3.63
N TYR A 119 7.96 -3.25 -4.58
CA TYR A 119 7.03 -3.84 -5.55
C TYR A 119 5.97 -4.71 -4.84
N SER A 120 6.40 -5.61 -3.95
CA SER A 120 5.50 -6.47 -3.19
C SER A 120 4.53 -5.69 -2.29
N TYR A 121 4.98 -4.54 -1.75
CA TYR A 121 4.12 -3.66 -0.96
C TYR A 121 3.01 -3.04 -1.82
N GLY A 122 3.34 -2.59 -3.03
CA GLY A 122 2.36 -2.07 -3.99
C GLY A 122 1.27 -3.10 -4.33
N ILE A 123 1.67 -4.35 -4.58
CA ILE A 123 0.72 -5.45 -4.80
C ILE A 123 -0.20 -5.64 -3.60
N LYS A 124 0.33 -5.62 -2.36
CA LYS A 124 -0.49 -5.74 -1.15
C LYS A 124 -1.49 -4.60 -1.04
N MET A 125 -1.10 -3.37 -1.38
CA MET A 125 -2.02 -2.23 -1.40
C MET A 125 -3.12 -2.39 -2.44
N PHE A 126 -2.80 -2.91 -3.63
CA PHE A 126 -3.80 -3.23 -4.66
C PHE A 126 -4.75 -4.34 -4.22
N MET A 127 -4.22 -5.45 -3.67
CA MET A 127 -5.03 -6.56 -3.16
C MET A 127 -5.94 -6.15 -1.99
N ALA A 128 -5.60 -5.08 -1.28
CA ALA A 128 -6.41 -4.51 -0.20
C ALA A 128 -7.36 -3.38 -0.66
N ASP A 129 -7.54 -3.21 -1.99
CA ASP A 129 -8.36 -2.15 -2.60
C ASP A 129 -7.94 -0.73 -2.18
N MET A 130 -6.67 -0.52 -1.82
CA MET A 130 -6.16 0.79 -1.40
C MET A 130 -5.67 1.63 -2.59
N ILE A 131 -5.20 0.99 -3.65
CA ILE A 131 -4.71 1.64 -4.87
C ILE A 131 -5.33 0.93 -6.07
N GLU A 132 -5.79 1.69 -7.06
CA GLU A 132 -6.33 1.14 -8.30
C GLU A 132 -5.20 0.64 -9.22
N GLN A 133 -5.49 -0.36 -10.04
CA GLN A 133 -4.49 -1.00 -10.90
C GLN A 133 -3.73 0.00 -11.78
N GLU A 134 -4.43 0.91 -12.46
CA GLU A 134 -3.80 1.92 -13.34
C GLU A 134 -2.80 2.80 -12.58
N ALA A 135 -3.16 3.26 -11.38
CA ALA A 135 -2.29 4.06 -10.55
C ALA A 135 -1.09 3.27 -10.03
N LEU A 136 -1.28 1.99 -9.66
CA LEU A 136 -0.18 1.11 -9.29
C LEU A 136 0.79 0.92 -10.47
N GLN A 137 0.28 0.60 -11.66
CA GLN A 137 1.08 0.38 -12.85
C GLN A 137 1.90 1.63 -13.19
N ALA A 138 1.29 2.82 -13.17
CA ALA A 138 1.98 4.07 -13.43
C ALA A 138 3.16 4.30 -12.45
N VAL A 139 2.93 4.10 -11.14
CA VAL A 139 3.98 4.27 -10.13
C VAL A 139 5.09 3.24 -10.30
N VAL A 140 4.76 1.97 -10.52
CA VAL A 140 5.76 0.90 -10.69
C VAL A 140 6.62 1.16 -11.93
N MET A 141 6.01 1.55 -13.05
CA MET A 141 6.72 1.85 -14.29
C MET A 141 7.67 3.05 -14.11
N GLU A 142 7.19 4.14 -13.51
CA GLU A 142 7.98 5.36 -13.33
C GLU A 142 9.09 5.18 -12.29
N LYS A 143 8.76 4.63 -11.12
CA LYS A 143 9.63 4.68 -9.93
C LYS A 143 10.49 3.44 -9.73
N LEU A 144 10.06 2.28 -10.22
CA LEU A 144 10.79 1.02 -10.04
C LEU A 144 11.43 0.58 -11.35
N ALA A 145 10.62 0.29 -12.38
CA ALA A 145 11.11 -0.21 -13.66
C ALA A 145 12.04 0.81 -14.33
N GLY A 146 11.61 2.07 -14.44
CA GLY A 146 12.41 3.16 -14.99
C GLY A 146 13.71 3.42 -14.24
N LYS A 147 13.75 3.18 -12.92
CA LYS A 147 14.96 3.37 -12.10
C LYS A 147 16.09 2.43 -12.48
N VAL A 148 15.75 1.20 -12.88
CA VAL A 148 16.72 0.17 -13.31
C VAL A 148 16.74 -0.03 -14.83
N GLY A 149 16.04 0.81 -15.59
CA GLY A 149 16.02 0.73 -17.05
C GLY A 149 15.30 -0.51 -17.60
N LEU A 150 14.29 -1.02 -16.89
CA LEU A 150 13.44 -2.13 -17.30
C LEU A 150 12.04 -1.62 -17.67
N ASP A 151 11.29 -2.44 -18.40
CA ASP A 151 9.83 -2.32 -18.53
C ASP A 151 9.11 -3.16 -17.46
N GLY A 152 7.77 -3.17 -17.45
CA GLY A 152 6.99 -3.90 -16.45
C GLY A 152 7.28 -5.40 -16.46
N ALA A 153 7.22 -6.03 -17.64
CA ALA A 153 7.49 -7.45 -17.78
C ALA A 153 8.94 -7.82 -17.42
N GLY A 154 9.91 -6.99 -17.81
CA GLY A 154 11.31 -7.16 -17.46
C GLY A 154 11.56 -7.01 -15.96
N LEU A 155 10.86 -6.07 -15.30
CA LEU A 155 10.90 -5.91 -13.85
C LEU A 155 10.35 -7.15 -13.15
N ASP A 156 9.19 -7.66 -13.57
CA ASP A 156 8.55 -8.85 -12.98
C ASP A 156 9.47 -10.07 -13.05
N GLN A 157 10.08 -10.29 -14.22
CA GLN A 157 11.05 -11.35 -14.42
C GLN A 157 12.30 -11.14 -13.55
N TRP A 158 12.88 -9.93 -13.55
CA TRP A 158 14.07 -9.64 -12.78
C TRP A 158 13.84 -9.79 -11.27
N LEU A 159 12.64 -9.46 -10.79
CA LEU A 159 12.25 -9.62 -9.38
C LEU A 159 11.79 -11.04 -9.04
N ASP A 160 11.72 -11.99 -9.97
CA ASP A 160 11.15 -13.33 -9.75
C ASP A 160 9.74 -13.26 -9.12
N MET A 161 8.90 -12.32 -9.59
CA MET A 161 7.55 -12.07 -9.08
C MET A 161 6.49 -12.46 -10.12
N PRO A 162 5.27 -12.87 -9.72
CA PRO A 162 4.19 -13.07 -10.66
C PRO A 162 3.86 -11.75 -11.38
N ALA A 163 3.46 -11.83 -12.64
CA ALA A 163 3.14 -10.64 -13.41
C ALA A 163 1.90 -9.94 -12.85
N VAL A 164 2.04 -8.67 -12.46
CA VAL A 164 0.95 -7.86 -11.89
C VAL A 164 0.83 -6.50 -12.58
N VAL A 165 1.82 -6.13 -13.40
CA VAL A 165 1.91 -4.85 -14.13
C VAL A 165 1.87 -5.07 -15.62
#